data_AF-A0A0G1RHG3-F1
#
_entry.id   AF-A0A0G1RHG3-F1
#
_cell.length_a   1.000
_cell.length_b   1.000
_cell.length_c   1.000
_cell.angle_alpha   90.00
_cell.angle_beta   90.00
_cell.angle_gamma   90.00
#
_symmetry.space_group_name_H-M   'P 1'
#
loop_
_entity.id
_entity.type
_entity.pdbx_description
1 polymer ?
#
loop_
_entity_poly.entity_id
_entity_poly.type
_entity_poly.pdbx_seq_one_letter_code
_entity_poly.pdbx_strand_id
1 'polypeptide(L)'
;MTNRDYTSPKKSFLLYRSQRDVFEALNPREVKELILAIYDFADGKSTKLTPRTNIAFISIKGQLERDFEKWENNSEKRREYGRLGGLAKASKSYLKPVLLSKPAVDVDVDVDVDINKDPLSSKAKTYEEKAWAVVVGASAAAKRGGRP
;
A
#
# COMPACT_ATOMS: atom_id res chain seq x y z
N MET A 1 20.96 -14.78 -6.28
CA MET A 1 19.49 -14.85 -6.10
C MET A 1 19.20 -14.99 -4.62
N THR A 2 18.55 -14.03 -3.97
CA THR A 2 18.21 -14.14 -2.53
C THR A 2 16.79 -14.67 -2.40
N ASN A 3 16.66 -15.99 -2.27
CA ASN A 3 15.45 -16.63 -1.73
C ASN A 3 15.23 -16.09 -0.32
N ARG A 4 14.32 -15.13 -0.17
CA ARG A 4 13.84 -14.67 1.13
C ARG A 4 12.38 -15.05 1.26
N ASP A 5 12.13 -16.35 1.35
CA ASP A 5 10.85 -16.89 1.79
C ASP A 5 10.73 -16.67 3.30
N TYR A 6 10.48 -15.43 3.72
CA TYR A 6 9.94 -15.19 5.05
C TYR A 6 8.45 -15.46 5.01
N THR A 7 8.08 -16.74 4.97
CA THR A 7 6.75 -17.18 5.46
C THR A 7 6.77 -17.12 6.99
N SER A 8 7.13 -15.97 7.55
CA SER A 8 6.87 -15.71 8.97
C SER A 8 5.35 -15.59 9.11
N PRO A 9 4.73 -16.37 10.00
CA PRO A 9 3.30 -16.25 10.27
C PRO A 9 2.99 -14.78 10.58
N LYS A 10 1.90 -14.29 9.98
CA LYS A 10 1.52 -12.88 10.12
C LYS A 10 1.18 -12.64 11.59
N LYS A 11 1.80 -11.63 12.22
CA LYS A 11 1.69 -11.38 13.67
C LYS A 11 0.29 -11.01 14.13
N SER A 12 -0.54 -10.51 13.23
CA SER A 12 -1.88 -10.01 13.54
C SER A 12 -2.77 -10.02 12.31
N PHE A 13 -4.07 -10.19 12.53
CA PHE A 13 -5.12 -9.97 11.54
C PHE A 13 -6.26 -9.17 12.19
N LEU A 14 -7.13 -8.59 11.36
CA LEU A 14 -8.27 -7.81 11.81
C LEU A 14 -9.58 -8.54 11.51
N LEU A 15 -10.47 -8.57 12.49
CA LEU A 15 -11.86 -8.98 12.30
C LEU A 15 -12.74 -7.75 12.38
N TYR A 16 -13.70 -7.66 11.48
CA TYR A 16 -14.52 -6.46 11.33
C TYR A 16 -15.84 -6.63 12.07
N ARG A 17 -16.39 -5.50 12.53
CA ARG A 17 -17.67 -5.48 13.26
C ARG A 17 -18.82 -6.11 12.47
N SER A 18 -18.80 -6.03 11.15
CA SER A 18 -19.79 -6.66 10.25
C SER A 18 -19.85 -8.18 10.37
N GLN A 19 -18.81 -8.83 10.89
CA GLN A 19 -18.80 -10.28 11.09
C GLN A 19 -19.57 -10.70 12.35
N ARG A 20 -20.03 -9.76 13.18
CA ARG A 20 -20.77 -10.06 14.40
C ARG A 20 -21.99 -10.94 14.12
N ASP A 21 -22.74 -10.63 13.07
CA ASP A 21 -23.96 -11.35 12.72
C ASP A 21 -23.66 -12.81 12.36
N VAL A 22 -22.49 -13.08 11.78
CA VAL A 22 -22.01 -14.44 11.50
C VAL A 22 -21.76 -15.21 12.80
N PHE A 23 -21.17 -14.56 13.81
CA PHE A 23 -20.92 -15.19 15.11
C PHE A 23 -22.21 -15.40 15.91
N GLU A 24 -23.18 -14.48 15.86
CA GLU A 24 -24.47 -14.64 16.52
C GLU A 24 -25.33 -15.74 15.90
N ALA A 25 -25.18 -15.97 14.59
CA ALA A 25 -25.90 -17.03 13.91
C ALA A 25 -25.41 -18.44 14.25
N LEU A 26 -24.24 -18.59 14.89
CA LEU A 26 -23.61 -19.89 15.18
C LEU A 26 -23.77 -20.31 16.64
N ASN A 27 -23.77 -21.62 16.89
CA ASN A 27 -23.73 -22.13 18.26
C ASN A 27 -22.35 -21.86 18.90
N PRO A 28 -22.24 -21.75 20.25
CA PRO A 28 -20.96 -21.45 20.91
C PRO A 28 -19.82 -22.43 20.55
N ARG A 29 -20.15 -23.70 20.32
CA ARG A 29 -19.18 -24.72 19.86
C ARG A 29 -18.68 -24.43 18.44
N GLU A 30 -19.57 -24.06 17.53
CA GLU A 30 -19.24 -23.72 16.14
C GLU A 30 -18.44 -22.41 16.08
N VAL A 31 -18.75 -21.44 16.94
CA VAL A 31 -17.96 -20.20 17.08
C VAL A 31 -16.53 -20.52 17.51
N LYS A 32 -16.35 -21.41 18.50
CA LYS A 32 -15.01 -21.86 18.91
C LYS A 32 -14.25 -22.50 17.74
N GLU A 33 -14.90 -23.39 17.01
CA GLU A 33 -14.31 -24.06 15.82
C GLU A 33 -13.93 -23.03 14.74
N LEU A 34 -14.78 -22.04 14.48
CA LEU A 34 -14.52 -20.97 13.51
C LEU A 34 -13.30 -20.14 13.90
N ILE A 35 -13.23 -19.69 15.15
CA ILE A 35 -12.11 -18.88 15.64
C ILE A 35 -10.80 -19.64 15.56
N LEU A 36 -10.78 -20.91 15.98
CA LEU A 36 -9.57 -21.74 15.87
C LEU A 36 -9.14 -21.92 14.41
N ALA A 37 -10.08 -22.16 13.50
CA ALA A 37 -9.78 -22.27 12.07
C ALA A 37 -9.22 -20.98 11.46
N ILE A 38 -9.65 -19.80 11.94
CA ILE A 38 -9.08 -18.52 11.52
C ILE A 38 -7.62 -18.39 11.94
N TYR A 39 -7.28 -18.77 13.17
CA TYR A 39 -5.88 -18.78 13.64
C TYR A 39 -5.04 -19.81 12.88
N ASP A 40 -5.56 -21.02 12.69
CA ASP A 40 -4.89 -22.06 11.91
C ASP A 40 -4.61 -21.57 10.48
N PHE A 41 -5.58 -20.91 9.85
CA PHE A 41 -5.39 -20.32 8.53
C PHE A 41 -4.31 -19.24 8.49
N ALA A 42 -4.27 -18.35 9.49
CA ALA A 42 -3.22 -17.33 9.61
C ALA A 42 -1.83 -17.95 9.82
N ASP A 43 -1.76 -19.12 10.45
CA ASP A 43 -0.55 -19.94 10.61
C ASP A 43 -0.21 -20.80 9.38
N GLY A 44 -1.07 -20.81 8.35
CA GLY A 44 -0.90 -21.66 7.15
C GLY A 44 -1.28 -23.14 7.35
N LYS A 45 -2.00 -23.46 8.42
CA LYS A 45 -2.53 -24.80 8.72
C LYS A 45 -3.94 -24.98 8.15
N SER A 46 -4.30 -26.22 7.85
CA SER A 46 -5.67 -26.58 7.44
C SER A 46 -6.41 -27.25 8.59
N THR A 47 -7.64 -26.78 8.84
CA THR A 47 -8.53 -27.36 9.85
C THR A 47 -9.79 -27.89 9.20
N LYS A 48 -10.28 -29.02 9.70
CA LYS A 48 -11.51 -29.67 9.22
C LYS A 48 -12.71 -29.06 9.94
N LEU A 49 -13.59 -28.41 9.19
CA LEU A 49 -14.76 -27.70 9.71
C LEU A 49 -16.06 -28.43 9.38
N THR A 50 -17.09 -28.22 10.20
CA THR A 50 -18.46 -28.60 9.85
C THR A 50 -18.95 -27.78 8.65
N PRO A 51 -19.93 -28.26 7.86
CA PRO A 51 -20.39 -27.54 6.66
C PRO A 51 -20.84 -26.11 6.93
N ARG A 52 -21.56 -25.88 8.04
CA ARG A 52 -22.04 -24.55 8.43
C ARG A 52 -20.89 -23.61 8.79
N THR A 53 -19.97 -24.07 9.64
CA THR A 53 -18.79 -23.31 10.03
C THR A 53 -17.87 -23.03 8.84
N ASN A 54 -17.79 -23.95 7.88
CA ASN A 54 -17.00 -23.78 6.67
C ASN A 54 -17.52 -22.64 5.78
N ILE A 55 -18.84 -22.48 5.64
CA ILE A 55 -19.42 -21.37 4.87
C ILE A 55 -19.09 -20.02 5.52
N ALA A 56 -19.23 -19.92 6.85
CA ALA A 56 -18.81 -18.73 7.61
C ALA A 56 -17.31 -18.45 7.44
N PHE A 57 -16.49 -19.50 7.51
CA PHE A 57 -15.06 -19.41 7.33
C PHE A 57 -14.67 -18.92 5.93
N ILE A 58 -15.32 -19.39 4.86
CA ILE A 58 -15.04 -18.93 3.47
C ILE A 58 -15.21 -17.42 3.35
N SER A 59 -16.24 -16.85 3.96
CA SER A 59 -16.48 -15.39 3.94
C SER A 59 -15.35 -14.61 4.60
N ILE A 60 -14.92 -15.05 5.78
CA ILE A 60 -13.82 -14.42 6.55
C ILE A 60 -12.47 -14.64 5.85
N LYS A 61 -12.22 -15.86 5.36
CA LYS A 61 -11.01 -16.22 4.63
C LYS A 61 -10.76 -15.30 3.43
N GLY A 62 -11.78 -15.07 2.61
CA GLY A 62 -11.64 -14.18 1.45
C GLY A 62 -11.28 -12.74 1.84
N GLN A 63 -11.70 -12.28 3.01
CA GLN A 63 -11.27 -10.97 3.54
C GLN A 63 -9.83 -11.00 4.01
N LEU A 64 -9.43 -12.02 4.77
CA LEU A 64 -8.06 -12.16 5.27
C LEU A 64 -7.05 -12.22 4.11
N GLU A 65 -7.34 -12.98 3.05
CA GLU A 65 -6.50 -13.06 1.86
C GLU A 65 -6.27 -11.68 1.21
N ARG A 66 -7.33 -10.89 1.04
CA ARG A 66 -7.23 -9.52 0.50
C ARG A 66 -6.40 -8.60 1.42
N ASP A 67 -6.59 -8.70 2.73
CA ASP A 67 -5.86 -7.88 3.69
C ASP A 67 -4.37 -8.25 3.72
N PHE A 68 -4.04 -9.53 3.61
CA PHE A 68 -2.66 -10.01 3.51
C PHE A 68 -2.00 -9.57 2.20
N GLU A 69 -2.68 -9.69 1.07
CA GLU A 69 -2.17 -9.21 -0.23
C GLU A 69 -1.91 -7.70 -0.21
N LYS A 70 -2.88 -6.93 0.30
CA LYS A 70 -2.74 -5.47 0.44
C LYS A 70 -1.57 -5.10 1.34
N TRP A 71 -1.40 -5.81 2.45
CA TRP A 71 -0.27 -5.59 3.35
C TRP A 71 1.05 -5.87 2.66
N GLU A 72 1.17 -6.99 1.95
CA GLU A 72 2.37 -7.40 1.24
C GLU A 72 2.77 -6.34 0.21
N ASN A 73 1.83 -5.96 -0.67
CA ASN A 73 2.04 -4.93 -1.68
C ASN A 73 2.51 -3.59 -1.08
N ASN A 74 1.94 -3.18 0.05
CA ASN A 74 2.34 -1.95 0.73
C ASN A 74 3.73 -2.08 1.39
N SER A 75 4.02 -3.23 1.97
CA SER A 75 5.31 -3.56 2.57
C SER A 75 6.42 -3.49 1.52
N GLU A 76 6.19 -4.09 0.35
CA GLU A 76 7.15 -4.08 -0.76
C GLU A 76 7.40 -2.68 -1.31
N LYS A 77 6.34 -1.89 -1.55
CA LYS A 77 6.46 -0.49 -1.98
C LYS A 77 7.30 0.32 -0.99
N ARG A 78 7.03 0.19 0.31
CA ARG A 78 7.79 0.89 1.36
C ARG A 78 9.24 0.43 1.42
N ARG A 79 9.50 -0.86 1.27
CA ARG A 79 10.86 -1.41 1.19
C ARG A 79 11.62 -0.78 0.02
N GLU A 80 11.00 -0.68 -1.15
CA GLU A 80 11.62 -0.09 -2.34
C GLU A 80 11.84 1.42 -2.18
N TYR A 81 10.86 2.17 -1.68
CA TYR A 81 11.03 3.59 -1.38
C TYR A 81 12.09 3.85 -0.30
N GLY A 82 12.18 2.98 0.71
CA GLY A 82 13.24 3.03 1.71
C GLY A 82 14.62 2.79 1.11
N ARG A 83 14.74 1.80 0.22
CA ARG A 83 15.99 1.50 -0.51
C ARG A 83 16.41 2.68 -1.38
N LEU A 84 15.50 3.22 -2.19
CA LEU A 84 15.74 4.37 -3.06
C LEU A 84 16.09 5.63 -2.24
N GLY A 85 15.37 5.88 -1.15
CA GLY A 85 15.64 7.00 -0.24
C GLY A 85 17.00 6.89 0.45
N GLY A 86 17.39 5.68 0.88
CA GLY A 86 18.72 5.41 1.43
C GLY A 86 19.83 5.65 0.42
N LEU A 87 19.65 5.17 -0.82
CA LEU A 87 20.62 5.38 -1.90
C LEU A 87 20.76 6.87 -2.26
N ALA A 88 19.64 7.60 -2.33
CA ALA A 88 19.65 9.04 -2.61
C ALA A 88 20.34 9.86 -1.49
N LYS A 89 20.23 9.42 -0.23
CA LYS A 89 20.98 10.03 0.88
C LYS A 89 22.47 9.72 0.78
N ALA A 90 22.82 8.49 0.47
CA ALA A 90 24.21 8.09 0.29
C ALA A 90 24.87 8.90 -0.84
N SER A 91 24.26 8.96 -2.02
CA SER A 91 24.80 9.72 -3.16
C SER A 91 24.98 11.21 -2.83
N LYS A 92 23.99 11.86 -2.20
CA LYS A 92 24.12 13.25 -1.73
C LYS A 92 25.23 13.42 -0.69
N SER A 93 25.47 12.43 0.16
CA SER A 93 26.55 12.48 1.15
C SER A 93 27.94 12.37 0.50
N TYR A 94 28.09 11.60 -0.58
CA TYR A 94 29.35 11.54 -1.33
C TYR A 94 29.62 12.81 -2.16
N LEU A 95 28.57 13.51 -2.62
CA LEU A 95 28.72 14.76 -3.37
C LEU A 95 29.08 15.97 -2.50
N LYS A 96 28.67 15.99 -1.22
CA LYS A 96 29.00 17.08 -0.28
C LYS A 96 30.51 17.32 -0.08
N PRO A 97 31.36 16.30 0.17
CA PRO A 97 32.80 16.53 0.30
C PRO A 97 33.46 16.90 -1.03
N VAL A 98 32.96 16.42 -2.17
CA VAL A 98 33.49 16.76 -3.51
C VAL A 98 33.18 18.21 -3.91
N LEU A 99 32.02 18.75 -3.48
CA LEU A 99 31.68 20.16 -3.70
C LEU A 99 32.42 21.11 -2.76
N LEU A 100 32.85 20.65 -1.57
CA LEU A 100 33.63 21.43 -0.62
C LEU A 100 35.14 21.42 -0.89
N SER A 101 35.63 20.58 -1.80
CA SER A 101 37.08 20.39 -2.06
C SER A 101 37.62 21.12 -3.28
N LYS A 102 36.91 22.10 -3.86
CA LYS A 102 37.48 22.95 -4.90
C LYS A 102 38.32 24.06 -4.25
N PRO A 103 39.64 24.19 -4.52
CA PRO A 103 40.38 25.38 -4.13
C PRO A 103 39.84 26.58 -4.91
N ALA A 104 39.63 27.70 -4.21
CA ALA A 104 39.24 28.97 -4.81
C ALA A 104 40.38 29.45 -5.72
N VAL A 105 40.21 29.28 -7.02
CA VAL A 105 40.89 30.10 -8.01
C VAL A 105 39.83 31.08 -8.49
N ASP A 106 39.92 32.32 -8.02
CA ASP A 106 39.12 33.43 -8.53
C ASP A 106 39.56 33.69 -9.97
N VAL A 107 38.79 33.16 -10.92
CA VAL A 107 38.83 33.58 -12.31
C VAL A 107 37.44 34.10 -12.64
N ASP A 108 37.29 35.43 -12.60
CA ASP A 108 36.10 36.09 -13.11
C ASP A 108 36.03 35.90 -14.63
N VAL A 109 35.27 34.88 -15.03
CA VAL A 109 34.82 34.72 -16.42
C VAL A 109 33.31 34.92 -16.39
N ASP A 110 32.86 36.08 -16.87
CA ASP A 110 31.46 36.30 -17.18
C ASP A 110 31.06 35.36 -18.33
N VAL A 111 30.45 34.22 -17.97
CA VAL A 111 29.78 33.33 -18.91
C VAL A 111 28.28 33.61 -18.80
N ASP A 112 27.74 34.26 -19.83
CA ASP A 112 26.31 34.44 -20.00
C ASP A 112 25.68 33.06 -20.28
N VAL A 113 25.12 32.42 -19.24
CA VAL A 113 24.42 31.14 -19.35
C VAL A 113 22.92 31.42 -19.45
N ASP A 114 22.39 31.32 -20.67
CA ASP A 114 20.94 31.29 -20.92
C ASP A 114 20.35 29.98 -20.35
N ILE A 115 19.79 30.05 -19.14
CA ILE A 115 19.12 28.92 -18.49
C ILE A 115 17.71 28.81 -19.05
N ASN A 116 17.58 28.20 -20.24
CA ASN A 116 16.29 27.85 -20.82
C ASN A 116 16.24 26.39 -21.28
N LYS A 117 15.91 25.49 -20.32
CA LYS A 117 14.95 24.36 -20.39
C LYS A 117 15.37 23.19 -19.49
N ASP A 118 14.71 23.06 -18.35
CA ASP A 118 14.59 21.76 -17.66
C ASP A 118 13.37 20.98 -18.23
N PRO A 119 13.55 19.77 -18.78
CA PRO A 119 12.45 18.97 -19.35
C PRO A 119 11.63 18.18 -18.32
N LEU A 120 11.84 18.38 -17.01
CA LEU A 120 11.24 17.54 -15.95
C LEU A 120 10.02 18.13 -15.23
N SER A 121 9.61 19.37 -15.55
CA SER A 121 8.45 20.03 -14.93
C SER A 121 7.08 19.55 -15.44
N SER A 122 7.03 18.81 -16.56
CA SER A 122 5.76 18.45 -17.24
C SER A 122 5.07 17.18 -16.75
N LYS A 123 5.70 16.34 -15.93
CA LYS A 123 5.12 15.04 -15.51
C LYS A 123 4.49 15.02 -14.11
N ALA A 124 4.69 16.04 -13.29
CA ALA A 124 4.13 16.09 -11.93
C ALA A 124 2.65 16.50 -11.91
N LYS A 125 2.17 17.28 -12.90
CA LYS A 125 0.79 17.79 -12.91
C LYS A 125 -0.28 16.76 -13.33
N THR A 126 0.12 15.62 -13.90
CA THR A 126 -0.83 14.69 -14.55
C THR A 126 -1.54 13.72 -13.58
N TYR A 127 -1.09 13.61 -12.32
CA TYR A 127 -1.68 12.65 -11.37
C TYR A 127 -2.74 13.27 -10.45
N GLU A 128 -2.57 14.54 -10.06
CA GLU A 128 -3.52 15.22 -9.18
C GLU A 128 -4.80 15.66 -9.92
N GLU A 129 -4.69 16.05 -11.19
CA GLU A 129 -5.85 16.41 -12.02
C GLU A 129 -6.74 15.19 -12.34
N LYS A 130 -6.14 14.00 -12.53
CA LYS A 130 -6.89 12.76 -12.76
C LYS A 130 -7.62 12.26 -11.51
N ALA A 131 -7.08 12.51 -10.31
CA ALA A 131 -7.70 12.13 -9.05
C ALA A 131 -8.96 12.98 -8.75
N TRP A 132 -8.95 14.26 -9.09
CA TRP A 132 -10.12 15.15 -8.92
C TRP A 132 -11.23 14.92 -9.95
N ALA A 133 -10.89 14.57 -11.20
CA ALA A 133 -11.87 14.31 -12.25
C ALA A 133 -12.76 13.08 -11.97
N VAL A 134 -12.21 12.04 -11.33
CA VAL A 134 -12.97 10.83 -10.94
C VAL A 134 -13.95 11.12 -9.79
N VAL A 135 -13.57 11.99 -8.85
CA VAL A 135 -14.41 12.34 -7.69
C VAL A 135 -15.52 13.32 -8.06
N VAL A 136 -15.27 14.24 -9.00
CA VAL A 136 -16.26 15.26 -9.41
C VAL A 136 -17.20 14.75 -10.53
N GLY A 137 -16.75 13.80 -11.36
CA GLY A 137 -17.54 13.23 -12.46
C GLY A 137 -18.75 12.38 -12.04
N ALA A 138 -18.81 11.90 -10.79
CA ALA A 138 -19.92 11.06 -10.32
C ALA A 138 -21.09 11.86 -9.71
N SER A 139 -20.97 13.18 -9.55
CA SER A 139 -21.99 14.00 -8.85
C SER A 139 -22.87 14.87 -9.78
N ALA A 140 -22.60 14.88 -11.10
CA ALA A 140 -23.34 15.75 -12.04
C ALA A 140 -24.58 15.12 -12.71
N ALA A 141 -24.91 13.85 -12.44
CA ALA A 141 -25.99 13.14 -13.14
C ALA A 141 -27.36 13.11 -12.42
N ALA A 142 -27.50 13.71 -11.24
CA ALA A 142 -28.72 13.61 -10.43
C ALA A 142 -29.26 14.96 -9.96
N LYS A 143 -29.61 15.86 -10.89
CA LYS A 143 -30.61 16.93 -10.69
C LYS A 143 -30.86 17.73 -11.96
N ARG A 144 -31.81 17.28 -12.79
CA ARG A 144 -32.66 18.16 -13.60
C ARG A 144 -34.09 17.65 -13.53
N GLY A 145 -34.73 17.96 -12.40
CA GLY A 145 -36.18 18.10 -12.33
C GLY A 145 -36.63 19.30 -13.16
N GLY A 146 -37.88 19.23 -13.59
CA GLY A 146 -38.43 20.01 -14.69
C GLY A 146 -38.65 21.49 -14.44
N ARG A 147 -39.14 22.14 -15.50
CA ARG A 147 -39.87 23.40 -15.49
C ARG A 147 -40.30 23.74 -16.94
N PRO A 148 -41.20 24.71 -17.11
CA PRO A 148 -42.57 24.88 -16.60
C PRO A 148 -43.62 24.42 -17.62
#